data_AF-A0A943MTJ7-F1
#
_entry.id   AF-A0A943MTJ7-F1
#
_cell.length_a   1.000
_cell.length_b   1.000
_cell.length_c   1.000
_cell.angle_alpha   90.00
_cell.angle_beta   90.00
_cell.angle_gamma   90.00
#
_symmetry.space_group_name_H-M   'P 1'
#
loop_
_entity.id
_entity.type
_entity.pdbx_description
1 polymer ?
#
loop_
_entity_poly.entity_id
_entity_poly.type
_entity_poly.pdbx_seq_one_letter_code
_entity_poly.pdbx_strand_id
1 'polypeptide(L)'
;MMEREFSRMNDQQKQAVFHMDGPLLILAGAGSGKTTVLVNRIANLIRWGSAYHSTVVPYDFTQDELDVLQAASQGTVPLPDSIRDRLSANACRPWQILAITFTNKA
;
A
#
# COMPACT_ATOMS: atom_id res chain seq x y z
N MET A 1 4.12 0.33 10.12
CA MET A 1 4.80 1.21 9.14
C MET A 1 3.88 1.61 7.99
N MET A 2 3.33 0.65 7.24
CA MET A 2 2.45 0.92 6.08
C MET A 2 1.22 1.79 6.44
N GLU A 3 0.56 1.54 7.58
CA GLU A 3 -0.56 2.39 8.03
C GLU A 3 -0.19 3.86 8.24
N ARG A 4 1.07 4.16 8.61
CA ARG A 4 1.52 5.55 8.81
C ARG A 4 1.57 6.30 7.48
N GLU A 5 1.90 5.62 6.38
CA GLU A 5 1.87 6.21 5.03
C GLU A 5 0.46 6.69 4.66
N PHE A 6 -0.58 6.01 5.16
CA PHE A 6 -1.99 6.31 4.89
C PHE A 6 -2.71 6.92 6.10
N SER A 7 -1.98 7.49 7.06
CA SER A 7 -2.54 8.05 8.30
C SER A 7 -3.56 9.18 8.10
N ARG A 8 -3.47 9.91 6.98
CA ARG A 8 -4.38 11.01 6.62
C ARG A 8 -5.71 10.54 6.00
N MET A 9 -5.87 9.24 5.76
CA MET A 9 -7.08 8.65 5.16
C MET A 9 -8.07 8.21 6.24
N ASN A 10 -9.36 8.28 5.94
CA ASN A 10 -10.38 7.66 6.78
C ASN A 10 -10.40 6.13 6.59
N ASP A 11 -11.17 5.43 7.41
CA ASP A 11 -11.17 3.96 7.44
C ASP A 11 -11.67 3.34 6.12
N GLN A 12 -12.66 3.94 5.47
CA GLN A 12 -13.16 3.47 4.17
C GLN A 12 -12.13 3.65 3.05
N GLN A 13 -11.40 4.78 3.07
CA GLN A 13 -10.31 5.04 2.14
C GLN A 13 -9.14 4.06 2.37
N LYS A 14 -8.77 3.80 3.62
CA LYS A 14 -7.76 2.79 3.97
C LYS A 14 -8.18 1.40 3.53
N GLN A 15 -9.43 1.01 3.76
CA GLN A 15 -9.98 -0.27 3.32
C GLN A 15 -9.83 -0.43 1.80
N ALA A 16 -10.09 0.62 1.03
CA ALA A 16 -9.89 0.59 -0.42
C ALA A 16 -8.40 0.46 -0.80
N VAL A 17 -7.48 1.15 -0.11
CA VAL A 17 -6.03 1.07 -0.35
C VAL A 17 -5.47 -0.31 -0.03
N PHE A 18 -5.91 -0.93 1.07
CA PHE A 18 -5.46 -2.25 1.53
C PHE A 18 -6.26 -3.43 0.93
N HIS A 19 -7.14 -3.17 -0.03
CA HIS A 19 -7.84 -4.21 -0.76
C HIS A 19 -6.97 -4.72 -1.93
N MET A 20 -6.32 -5.86 -1.71
CA MET A 20 -5.29 -6.39 -2.60
C MET A 20 -5.82 -7.39 -3.63
N ASP A 21 -6.89 -8.10 -3.28
CA ASP A 21 -7.38 -9.23 -4.07
C ASP A 21 -8.59 -8.84 -4.91
N GLY A 22 -8.47 -9.06 -6.22
CA GLY A 22 -9.58 -8.92 -7.15
C GLY A 22 -9.99 -7.46 -7.47
N PRO A 23 -11.07 -7.32 -8.28
CA PRO A 23 -11.59 -6.02 -8.68
C PRO A 23 -12.29 -5.30 -7.52
N LEU A 24 -12.12 -3.97 -7.44
CA LEU A 24 -12.77 -3.13 -6.44
C LEU A 24 -13.55 -2.00 -7.12
N LEU A 25 -14.83 -1.84 -6.74
CA LEU A 25 -15.66 -0.69 -7.08
C LEU A 25 -15.74 0.26 -5.88
N ILE A 26 -15.38 1.52 -6.10
CA ILE A 26 -15.47 2.57 -5.07
C ILE A 26 -16.56 3.55 -5.50
N LEU A 27 -17.61 3.66 -4.68
CA LEU A 27 -18.65 4.68 -4.83
C LEU A 27 -18.33 5.85 -3.92
N ALA A 28 -18.10 7.03 -4.48
CA ALA A 28 -17.69 8.19 -3.71
C ALA A 28 -18.23 9.50 -4.30
N GLY A 29 -18.68 10.41 -3.42
CA GLY A 29 -19.20 11.72 -3.81
C GLY A 29 -18.13 12.71 -4.30
N ALA A 30 -18.54 13.92 -4.67
CA ALA A 30 -17.61 15.02 -4.93
C ALA A 30 -16.77 15.34 -3.68
N GLY A 31 -15.51 15.74 -3.87
CA GLY A 31 -14.61 16.10 -2.75
C GLY A 31 -14.12 14.95 -1.85
N SER A 32 -14.58 13.71 -2.07
CA SER A 32 -14.26 12.53 -1.24
C SER A 32 -12.82 11.99 -1.34
N GLY A 33 -11.97 12.61 -2.15
CA GLY A 33 -10.60 12.13 -2.37
C GLY A 33 -10.49 10.89 -3.27
N LYS A 34 -11.49 10.57 -4.09
CA LYS A 34 -11.49 9.42 -5.04
C LYS A 34 -10.17 9.22 -5.81
N THR A 35 -9.60 10.29 -6.37
CA THR A 35 -8.31 10.22 -7.08
C THR A 35 -7.16 9.88 -6.14
N THR A 36 -7.13 10.49 -4.96
CA THR A 36 -6.15 10.19 -3.91
C THR A 36 -6.22 8.72 -3.50
N VAL A 37 -7.42 8.18 -3.30
CA VAL A 37 -7.61 6.76 -2.96
C VAL A 37 -7.09 5.86 -4.08
N LEU A 38 -7.46 6.14 -5.34
CA LEU A 38 -7.00 5.36 -6.50
C LEU A 38 -5.48 5.36 -6.62
N VAL A 39 -4.84 6.52 -6.54
CA VAL A 39 -3.38 6.65 -6.63
C VAL A 39 -2.68 5.88 -5.52
N ASN A 40 -3.15 6.00 -4.28
CA ASN A 40 -2.57 5.30 -3.14
C ASN A 40 -2.81 3.79 -3.22
N ARG A 41 -3.97 3.34 -3.70
CA ARG A 41 -4.23 1.91 -3.93
C ARG A 41 -3.29 1.34 -4.98
N ILE A 42 -3.10 2.02 -6.10
CA ILE A 42 -2.15 1.62 -7.15
C ILE A 42 -0.73 1.55 -6.58
N ALA A 43 -0.30 2.57 -5.83
CA ALA A 43 1.00 2.58 -5.18
C ALA A 43 1.17 1.40 -4.21
N ASN A 44 0.14 1.09 -3.41
CA ASN A 44 0.16 -0.02 -2.47
C ASN A 44 0.22 -1.39 -3.18
N LEU A 45 -0.53 -1.57 -4.26
CA LEU A 45 -0.49 -2.78 -5.10
C LEU A 45 0.90 -3.04 -5.68
N ILE A 46 1.57 -1.99 -6.15
CA ILE A 46 2.90 -2.11 -6.77
C ILE A 46 4.00 -2.29 -5.71
N ARG A 47 3.93 -1.57 -4.59
CA ARG A 47 5.01 -1.56 -3.59
C ARG A 47 4.95 -2.75 -2.65
N TRP A 48 3.76 -3.08 -2.17
CA TRP A 48 3.59 -3.98 -1.03
C TRP A 48 2.83 -5.24 -1.40
N GLY A 49 1.88 -5.14 -2.34
CA GLY A 49 0.98 -6.25 -2.67
C GLY A 49 0.24 -6.74 -1.42
N SER A 50 0.06 -8.05 -1.30
CA SER A 50 -0.56 -8.73 -0.15
C SER A 50 0.23 -8.64 1.17
N ALA A 51 1.41 -8.02 1.20
CA ALA A 51 2.29 -8.00 2.39
C ALA A 51 1.60 -7.49 3.66
N TYR A 52 0.68 -6.52 3.52
CA TYR A 52 -0.04 -5.93 4.64
C TYR A 52 -0.83 -6.96 5.46
N HIS A 53 -1.37 -8.00 4.81
CA HIS A 53 -2.15 -9.07 5.45
C HIS A 53 -1.35 -10.38 5.57
N SER A 54 -0.07 -10.36 5.20
CA SER A 54 0.76 -11.57 5.24
C SER A 54 1.16 -11.91 6.67
N THR A 55 0.99 -13.17 7.06
CA THR A 55 1.53 -13.73 8.30
C THR A 55 2.90 -14.37 8.11
N VAL A 56 3.38 -14.44 6.87
CA VAL A 56 4.64 -15.08 6.49
C VAL A 56 5.56 -14.04 5.88
N VAL A 57 6.82 -14.11 6.26
CA VAL A 57 7.89 -13.31 5.69
C VAL A 57 8.62 -14.17 4.66
N PRO A 58 8.71 -13.76 3.38
CA PRO A 58 9.24 -14.62 2.32
C PRO A 58 10.76 -14.86 2.38
N TYR A 59 11.48 -14.11 3.22
CA TYR A 59 12.95 -14.17 3.33
C TYR A 59 13.40 -14.03 4.78
N ASP A 60 14.51 -14.69 5.11
CA ASP A 60 15.18 -14.51 6.40
C ASP A 60 15.95 -13.19 6.43
N PHE A 61 15.80 -12.40 7.49
CA PHE A 61 16.50 -11.14 7.70
C PHE A 61 17.69 -11.32 8.63
N THR A 62 18.79 -10.61 8.37
CA THR A 62 19.90 -10.55 9.33
C THR A 62 19.54 -9.68 10.54
N GLN A 63 20.28 -9.80 11.65
CA GLN A 63 20.02 -8.98 12.83
C GLN A 63 20.12 -7.48 12.52
N ASP A 64 21.12 -7.07 11.74
CA ASP A 64 21.29 -5.67 11.35
C ASP A 64 20.10 -5.15 10.53
N GLU A 65 19.53 -6.00 9.65
CA GLU A 65 18.34 -5.65 8.88
C GLU A 65 17.09 -5.54 9.76
N LEU A 66 16.96 -6.41 10.76
CA LEU A 66 15.88 -6.34 11.75
C LEU A 66 15.97 -5.05 12.58
N ASP A 67 17.17 -4.64 12.96
CA ASP A 67 17.38 -3.39 13.71
C ASP A 67 16.98 -2.17 12.86
N VAL A 68 17.33 -2.18 11.57
CA VAL A 68 16.89 -1.15 10.61
C VAL A 68 15.37 -1.18 10.43
N LEU A 69 14.76 -2.36 10.30
CA LEU A 69 13.31 -2.53 10.19
C LEU A 69 12.58 -1.98 11.42
N GLN A 70 13.12 -2.26 12.61
CA GLN A 70 12.57 -1.76 13.86
C GLN A 70 12.67 -0.23 13.95
N ALA A 71 13.83 0.35 13.63
CA ALA A 71 14.01 1.79 13.57
C ALA A 71 13.10 2.46 12.51
N ALA A 72 12.93 1.84 11.35
CA ALA A 72 12.04 2.32 10.29
C ALA A 72 10.56 2.23 10.68
N SER A 73 10.16 1.19 11.41
CA SER A 73 8.79 1.03 11.92
C SER A 73 8.39 2.16 12.88
N GLN A 74 9.36 2.61 13.68
CA GLN A 74 9.25 3.75 14.59
C GLN A 74 9.38 5.09 13.86
N GLY A 75 9.79 5.08 12.58
CA GLY A 75 9.93 6.25 11.73
C GLY A 75 11.17 7.08 12.08
N THR A 76 12.14 6.48 12.75
CA THR A 76 13.42 7.09 13.11
C THR A 76 14.35 7.19 11.90
N VAL A 77 14.25 6.21 10.99
CA VAL A 77 15.00 6.15 9.73
C VAL A 77 14.07 5.81 8.56
N PRO A 78 14.36 6.25 7.32
CA PRO A 78 13.63 5.78 6.15
C PRO A 78 13.94 4.31 5.89
N LEU A 79 12.94 3.55 5.42
CA LEU A 79 13.16 2.14 5.04
C LEU A 79 13.97 2.07 3.75
N PRO A 80 15.14 1.40 3.74
CA PRO A 80 15.94 1.20 2.54
C PRO A 80 15.18 0.45 1.46
N ASP A 81 15.39 0.81 0.19
CA ASP A 81 14.72 0.17 -0.96
C ASP A 81 15.05 -1.34 -1.04
N SER A 82 16.30 -1.73 -0.73
CA SER A 82 16.74 -3.13 -0.71
C SER A 82 15.96 -4.01 0.28
N ILE A 83 15.59 -3.46 1.44
CA ILE A 83 14.78 -4.16 2.45
C ILE A 83 13.30 -4.10 2.05
N ARG A 84 12.85 -2.96 1.49
CA ARG A 84 11.46 -2.76 1.05
C ARG A 84 11.02 -3.82 0.06
N ASP A 85 11.83 -4.08 -0.96
CA ASP A 85 11.49 -5.05 -2.01
C ASP A 85 11.30 -6.46 -1.43
N ARG A 86 12.08 -6.81 -0.39
CA ARG A 86 12.01 -8.10 0.31
C ARG A 86 10.79 -8.23 1.25
N LEU A 87 10.20 -7.11 1.67
CA LEU A 87 8.96 -7.11 2.45
C LEU A 87 7.71 -7.24 1.58
N SER A 88 7.82 -7.01 0.27
CA SER A 88 6.68 -7.14 -0.63
C SER A 88 6.22 -8.59 -0.77
N ALA A 89 4.91 -8.80 -0.95
CA ALA A 89 4.34 -10.13 -1.17
C ALA A 89 3.29 -10.06 -2.27
N ASN A 90 3.45 -10.83 -3.35
CA ASN A 90 2.57 -10.79 -4.52
C ASN A 90 2.34 -9.37 -5.07
N ALA A 91 3.40 -8.55 -5.10
CA ALA A 91 3.33 -7.20 -5.66
C ALA A 91 2.89 -7.24 -7.13
N CYS A 92 1.97 -6.35 -7.49
CA CYS A 92 1.39 -6.29 -8.82
C CYS A 92 2.32 -5.54 -9.77
N ARG A 93 2.58 -6.09 -10.96
CA ARG A 93 3.36 -5.38 -11.97
C ARG A 93 2.53 -4.22 -12.54
N PRO A 94 3.12 -3.05 -12.85
CA PRO A 94 2.36 -1.88 -13.27
C PRO A 94 1.39 -2.13 -14.45
N TRP A 95 1.78 -2.97 -15.41
CA TRP A 95 0.97 -3.31 -16.58
C TRP A 95 -0.18 -4.30 -16.31
N GLN A 96 -0.30 -4.84 -15.10
CA GLN A 96 -1.41 -5.71 -14.69
C GLN A 96 -2.53 -4.93 -13.99
N ILE A 97 -2.43 -3.59 -13.91
CA ILE A 97 -3.39 -2.73 -13.23
C ILE A 97 -4.21 -1.95 -14.26
N LEU A 98 -5.53 -2.12 -14.22
CA LEU A 98 -6.49 -1.27 -14.93
C LEU A 98 -7.27 -0.43 -13.91
N ALA A 99 -7.15 0.89 -14.03
CA ALA A 99 -7.91 1.84 -13.21
C ALA A 99 -8.79 2.69 -14.12
N ILE A 100 -10.10 2.61 -13.92
CA ILE A 100 -11.10 3.40 -14.64
C ILE A 100 -11.82 4.27 -13.62
N THR A 101 -11.96 5.55 -13.91
CA THR A 101 -12.71 6.48 -13.08
C THR A 101 -13.78 7.16 -13.91
N PHE A 102 -15.00 7.18 -13.38
CA PHE A 102 -16.08 7.98 -13.93
C PHE A 102 -16.30 9.17 -13.02
N THR A 103 -16.16 10.37 -13.58
CA THR A 103 -16.49 11.59 -12.86
C THR A 103 -17.68 12.23 -13.56
N ASN A 104 -18.81 12.34 -12.87
CA ASN A 104 -19.90 13.15 -13.40
C ASN A 104 -19.46 14.62 -13.35
N LYS A 105 -19.53 15.31 -14.48
CA LYS A 105 -19.30 16.75 -14.54
C LYS A 105 -20.53 17.39 -13.90
N ALA A 106 -20.33 18.18 -12.85
CA ALA A 106 -21.38 19.09 -12.39
C ALA A 106 -21.70 20.11 -13.49
#